data_AF-A0A523TPA7-F1
#
_entry.id   AF-A0A523TPA7-F1
#
_cell.length_a   1.000
_cell.length_b   1.000
_cell.length_c   1.000
_cell.angle_alpha   90.00
_cell.angle_beta   90.00
_cell.angle_gamma   90.00
#
_symmetry.space_group_name_H-M   'P 1'
#
loop_
_entity.id
_entity.type
_entity.pdbx_description
1 polymer ?
#
loop_
_entity_poly.entity_id
_entity_poly.type
_entity_poly.pdbx_seq_one_letter_code
_entity_poly.pdbx_strand_id
1 'polypeptide(L)'
;MSRYAIILMVLAGFTVTAIGCSGGDESKGKSEDKDKTPSNPAEAVMTYIGETIQKKDEARNQLGMTQVRQRIRNFWSANGRYPRDLGEFQSSTGPLPNPGAGFQYKYDPATGNITVVRQGM
;
A
#
# COMPACT_ATOMS: atom_id res chain seq x y z
N MET A 1 -23.48 27.83 37.43
CA MET A 1 -24.44 26.88 36.84
C MET A 1 -24.75 27.33 35.43
N SER A 2 -24.89 26.53 34.38
CA SER A 2 -24.51 25.15 34.10
C SER A 2 -24.39 25.11 32.57
N ARG A 3 -23.18 25.29 32.03
CA ARG A 3 -22.92 25.27 30.56
C ARG A 3 -23.07 23.86 29.98
N TYR A 4 -23.33 22.88 30.84
CA TYR A 4 -23.62 21.48 30.54
C TYR A 4 -25.04 21.26 30.00
N ALA A 5 -25.92 22.26 30.05
CA ALA A 5 -27.28 22.15 29.51
C ALA A 5 -27.34 22.06 27.97
N ILE A 6 -26.30 22.52 27.26
CA ILE A 6 -26.23 22.42 25.79
C ILE A 6 -25.53 21.13 25.34
N ILE A 7 -24.70 20.54 26.20
CA ILE A 7 -23.91 19.33 25.89
C ILE A 7 -24.72 18.03 26.08
N LEU A 8 -25.87 18.08 26.75
CA LEU A 8 -26.70 16.89 27.04
C LEU A 8 -27.79 16.57 26.00
N MET A 9 -27.91 17.33 24.89
CA MET A 9 -29.00 17.12 23.91
C MET A 9 -28.58 16.48 22.57
N VAL A 10 -27.31 16.14 22.38
CA VAL A 10 -26.82 15.50 21.13
C VAL A 10 -26.53 13.99 21.32
N LEU A 11 -26.77 13.44 22.51
CA LEU A 11 -26.51 12.03 22.84
C LEU A 11 -27.71 11.09 22.65
N ALA A 12 -28.73 11.48 21.89
CA ALA A 12 -29.93 10.68 21.71
C ALA A 12 -30.37 10.62 20.24
N GLY A 13 -30.19 9.44 19.66
CA GLY A 13 -31.05 8.98 18.57
C GLY A 13 -30.44 9.04 17.18
N PHE A 14 -29.58 8.06 16.85
CA PHE A 14 -29.61 7.46 15.51
C PHE A 14 -29.15 6.00 15.55
N THR A 15 -29.95 5.16 16.21
CA THR A 15 -29.95 3.72 16.00
C THR A 15 -31.27 3.38 15.31
N VAL A 16 -31.23 3.19 13.99
CA VAL A 16 -32.23 2.39 13.27
C VAL A 16 -31.51 1.40 12.38
N THR A 17 -32.03 0.19 12.53
CA THR A 17 -31.61 -1.14 12.12
C THR A 17 -31.92 -1.42 10.65
N ALA A 18 -31.02 -2.19 10.03
CA ALA A 18 -31.26 -3.33 9.14
C ALA A 18 -31.98 -3.20 7.77
N ILE A 19 -31.58 -4.18 6.93
CA ILE A 19 -32.22 -4.73 5.74
C ILE A 19 -31.72 -4.16 4.41
N GLY A 20 -30.71 -4.86 3.88
CA GLY A 20 -30.25 -4.76 2.49
C GLY A 20 -29.52 -6.03 2.07
N CYS A 21 -30.10 -7.21 2.38
CA CYS A 21 -29.75 -8.46 1.72
C CYS A 21 -30.73 -8.62 0.56
N SER A 22 -30.27 -8.35 -0.66
CA SER A 22 -30.93 -8.81 -1.88
C SER A 22 -29.92 -9.70 -2.58
N GLY A 23 -30.11 -11.01 -2.43
CA GLY A 23 -29.50 -12.00 -3.29
C GLY A 23 -30.13 -11.92 -4.68
N GLY A 24 -29.30 -12.09 -5.70
CA GLY A 24 -29.73 -12.10 -7.10
C GLY A 24 -28.53 -12.22 -8.04
N ASP A 25 -28.23 -13.47 -8.37
CA ASP A 25 -27.56 -14.01 -9.55
C ASP A 25 -26.10 -13.68 -9.91
N GLU A 26 -25.33 -14.77 -9.80
CA GLU A 26 -24.25 -15.22 -10.66
C GLU A 26 -24.16 -14.52 -12.03
N SER A 27 -23.04 -13.84 -12.22
CA SER A 27 -22.37 -13.84 -13.52
C SER A 27 -20.91 -14.16 -13.29
N LYS A 28 -20.58 -15.42 -13.62
CA LYS A 28 -19.24 -15.95 -13.81
C LYS A 28 -18.50 -15.05 -14.81
N GLY A 29 -17.84 -14.02 -14.31
CA GLY A 29 -16.66 -13.45 -14.93
C GLY A 29 -15.51 -14.41 -14.69
N LYS A 30 -15.35 -15.38 -15.60
CA LYS A 30 -14.19 -16.25 -15.69
C LYS A 30 -12.96 -15.38 -16.03
N SER A 31 -12.39 -14.74 -15.02
CA SER A 31 -10.96 -14.43 -15.06
C SER A 31 -10.27 -15.77 -14.98
N GLU A 32 -9.56 -16.14 -16.04
CA GLU A 32 -8.55 -17.19 -16.03
C GLU A 32 -7.51 -16.87 -14.96
N ASP A 33 -7.82 -17.25 -13.72
CA ASP A 33 -6.78 -17.64 -12.79
C ASP A 33 -6.23 -18.95 -13.34
N LYS A 34 -4.98 -18.92 -13.81
CA LYS A 34 -4.25 -20.12 -14.17
C LYS A 34 -4.07 -20.90 -12.88
N ASP A 35 -5.03 -21.77 -12.61
CA ASP A 35 -4.98 -22.85 -11.66
C ASP A 35 -3.77 -23.72 -12.02
N LYS A 36 -2.59 -23.32 -11.53
CA LYS A 36 -1.39 -24.15 -11.52
C LYS A 36 -1.55 -25.11 -10.35
N THR A 37 -2.55 -25.99 -10.43
CA THR A 37 -2.57 -27.20 -9.62
C THR A 37 -1.35 -28.02 -10.05
N PRO A 38 -0.31 -28.16 -9.19
CA PRO A 38 0.90 -28.87 -9.56
C PRO A 38 0.54 -30.34 -9.76
N SER A 39 0.65 -30.81 -11.00
CA SER A 39 0.30 -32.19 -11.38
C SER A 39 1.35 -33.20 -10.91
N ASN A 40 2.45 -32.71 -10.32
CA ASN A 40 3.59 -33.49 -9.85
C ASN A 40 4.08 -32.95 -8.49
N PRO A 41 4.32 -33.80 -7.46
CA PRO A 41 4.87 -33.38 -6.18
C PRO A 41 6.21 -32.63 -6.28
N ALA A 42 7.02 -32.87 -7.31
CA ALA A 42 8.24 -32.10 -7.55
C ALA A 42 7.96 -30.64 -7.96
N GLU A 43 6.90 -30.40 -8.75
CA GLU A 43 6.47 -29.04 -9.12
C GLU A 43 5.84 -28.32 -7.93
N ALA A 44 5.15 -29.05 -7.05
CA ALA A 44 4.60 -28.47 -5.82
C ALA A 44 5.70 -27.92 -4.91
N VAL A 45 6.82 -28.65 -4.75
CA VAL A 45 7.98 -28.19 -3.96
C VAL A 45 8.63 -26.96 -4.58
N MET A 46 8.83 -26.96 -5.91
CA MET A 46 9.41 -25.81 -6.61
C MET A 46 8.50 -24.58 -6.56
N THR A 47 7.19 -24.77 -6.65
CA THR A 47 6.20 -23.69 -6.54
C THR A 47 6.19 -23.09 -5.14
N TYR A 48 6.21 -23.93 -4.09
CA TYR A 48 6.28 -23.46 -2.70
C TYR A 48 7.57 -22.66 -2.40
N ILE A 49 8.72 -23.12 -2.89
CA ILE A 49 9.99 -22.39 -2.74
C ILE A 49 9.94 -21.06 -3.52
N GLY A 50 9.41 -21.07 -4.74
CA GLY A 50 9.25 -19.87 -5.56
C GLY A 50 8.34 -18.82 -4.91
N GLU A 51 7.20 -19.23 -4.36
CA GLU A 51 6.25 -18.34 -3.67
C GLU A 51 6.82 -17.74 -2.39
N THR A 52 7.56 -18.52 -1.60
CA THR A 52 8.14 -18.01 -0.34
C THR A 52 9.25 -16.99 -0.58
N ILE A 53 10.01 -17.12 -1.67
CA ILE A 53 11.01 -16.12 -2.07
C ILE A 53 10.32 -14.84 -2.56
N GLN A 54 9.31 -14.94 -3.43
CA GLN A 54 8.57 -13.78 -3.94
C GLN A 54 7.90 -12.97 -2.81
N LYS A 55 7.24 -13.64 -1.85
CA LYS A 55 6.62 -12.97 -0.69
C LYS A 55 7.63 -12.26 0.20
N LYS A 56 8.84 -12.80 0.36
CA LYS A 56 9.92 -12.14 1.13
C LYS A 56 10.41 -10.87 0.45
N ASP A 57 10.46 -10.85 -0.87
CA ASP A 57 10.92 -9.69 -1.64
C ASP A 57 9.83 -8.61 -1.68
N GLU A 58 8.56 -8.98 -1.81
CA GLU A 58 7.44 -8.05 -1.65
C GLU A 58 7.41 -7.43 -0.26
N ALA A 59 7.56 -8.23 0.81
CA ALA A 59 7.59 -7.73 2.18
C ALA A 59 8.77 -6.77 2.42
N ARG A 60 9.96 -7.09 1.90
CA ARG A 60 11.13 -6.18 1.98
C ARG A 60 10.89 -4.87 1.23
N ASN A 61 10.27 -4.93 0.05
CA ASN A 61 9.93 -3.74 -0.73
C ASN A 61 8.89 -2.87 -0.03
N GLN A 62 7.86 -3.47 0.58
CA GLN A 62 6.84 -2.73 1.35
C GLN A 62 7.41 -2.08 2.61
N LEU A 63 8.25 -2.79 3.36
CA LEU A 63 8.94 -2.25 4.53
C LEU A 63 9.87 -1.09 4.14
N GLY A 64 10.64 -1.26 3.06
CA GLY A 64 11.48 -0.21 2.50
C GLY A 64 10.69 1.04 2.10
N MET A 65 9.53 0.87 1.45
CA MET A 65 8.67 1.99 1.05
C MET A 65 8.05 2.74 2.22
N THR A 66 7.71 2.04 3.30
CA THR A 66 7.20 2.68 4.51
C THR A 66 8.25 3.63 5.11
N GLN A 67 9.50 3.18 5.19
CA GLN A 67 10.62 3.99 5.67
C GLN A 67 10.91 5.19 4.76
N VAL A 68 10.87 5.00 3.44
CA VAL A 68 11.06 6.11 2.48
C VAL A 68 9.96 7.17 2.65
N ARG A 69 8.68 6.76 2.72
CA ARG A 69 7.56 7.69 2.94
C ARG A 69 7.69 8.44 4.26
N GLN A 70 8.16 7.78 5.32
CA GLN A 70 8.39 8.44 6.60
C GLN A 70 9.49 9.50 6.51
N ARG A 71 10.60 9.20 5.84
CA ARG A 71 11.66 10.17 5.59
C ARG A 71 11.18 11.37 4.76
N ILE A 72 10.31 11.16 3.76
CA ILE A 72 9.71 12.25 2.99
C ILE A 72 8.84 13.15 3.87
N ARG A 73 8.03 12.56 4.76
CA ARG A 73 7.24 13.33 5.74
C ARG A 73 8.13 14.13 6.70
N ASN A 74 9.22 13.53 7.17
CA ASN A 74 10.18 14.22 8.04
C ASN A 74 10.85 15.38 7.30
N PHE A 75 11.21 15.20 6.03
CA PHE A 75 11.76 16.27 5.20
C PHE A 75 10.77 17.42 5.05
N TRP A 76 9.49 17.11 4.77
CA TRP A 76 8.43 18.12 4.70
C TRP A 76 8.24 18.84 6.04
N SER A 77 8.22 18.11 7.15
CA SER A 77 8.12 18.70 8.49
C SER A 77 9.28 19.63 8.83
N ALA A 78 10.48 19.37 8.31
CA ALA A 78 11.67 20.18 8.57
C ALA A 78 11.78 21.40 7.63
N ASN A 79 11.33 21.28 6.38
CA ASN A 79 11.56 22.28 5.33
C ASN A 79 10.30 23.02 4.87
N GLY A 80 9.11 22.58 5.31
CA GLY A 80 7.81 23.10 4.83
C GLY A 80 7.48 22.76 3.38
N ARG A 81 8.31 21.95 2.70
CA ARG A 81 8.12 21.52 1.31
C ARG A 81 8.61 20.09 1.10
N TYR A 82 8.09 19.42 0.08
CA TYR A 82 8.62 18.14 -0.34
C TYR A 82 9.97 18.31 -1.07
N PRO A 83 10.79 17.23 -1.14
CA PRO A 83 11.93 17.17 -2.03
C PRO A 83 11.52 17.50 -3.48
N ARG A 84 12.39 18.17 -4.23
CA ARG A 84 12.18 18.49 -5.65
C ARG A 84 12.36 17.27 -6.54
N ASP A 85 13.27 16.39 -6.13
CA ASP A 85 13.62 15.18 -6.84
C ASP A 85 14.21 14.15 -5.87
N LEU A 86 14.38 12.92 -6.38
CA LEU A 86 14.96 11.83 -5.60
C LEU A 86 16.45 12.03 -5.30
N GLY A 87 17.15 12.88 -6.04
CA GLY A 87 18.53 13.27 -5.74
C GLY A 87 18.60 14.13 -4.49
N GLU A 88 17.79 15.20 -4.41
CA GLU A 88 17.69 16.03 -3.20
C GLU A 88 17.32 15.19 -1.97
N PHE A 89 16.31 14.33 -2.11
CA PHE A 89 15.90 13.44 -1.04
C PHE A 89 17.04 12.53 -0.56
N GLN A 90 17.85 11.99 -1.49
CA GLN A 90 18.97 11.12 -1.14
C GLN A 90 20.12 11.88 -0.48
N SER A 91 20.41 13.09 -0.94
CA SER A 91 21.41 13.95 -0.33
C SER A 91 21.05 14.32 1.11
N SER A 92 19.76 14.51 1.41
CA SER A 92 19.31 14.92 2.75
C SER A 92 18.98 13.77 3.69
N THR A 93 18.50 12.63 3.19
CA THR A 93 17.95 11.54 4.02
C THR A 93 18.69 10.20 3.85
N GLY A 94 19.74 10.19 3.02
CA GLY A 94 20.49 9.01 2.66
C GLY A 94 19.88 8.20 1.52
N PRO A 95 20.52 7.10 1.10
CA PRO A 95 20.14 6.35 -0.08
C PRO A 95 18.71 5.77 0.01
N LEU A 96 18.10 5.55 -1.16
CA LEU A 96 16.89 4.73 -1.25
C LEU A 96 17.25 3.24 -1.19
N PRO A 97 16.35 2.39 -0.66
CA PRO A 97 16.49 0.95 -0.85
C PRO A 97 16.51 0.61 -2.35
N ASN A 98 17.06 -0.55 -2.72
CA ASN A 98 17.00 -1.00 -4.10
C ASN A 98 15.55 -1.43 -4.43
N PRO A 99 14.92 -0.91 -5.50
CA PRO A 99 13.57 -1.31 -5.88
C PRO A 99 13.48 -2.75 -6.44
N GLY A 100 14.61 -3.40 -6.73
CA GLY A 100 14.69 -4.73 -7.32
C GLY A 100 14.83 -4.69 -8.85
N ALA A 101 15.21 -5.82 -9.43
CA ALA A 101 15.42 -5.92 -10.88
C ALA A 101 14.13 -5.67 -11.66
N GLY A 102 14.18 -4.79 -12.67
CA GLY A 102 13.03 -4.44 -13.50
C GLY A 102 12.05 -3.46 -12.85
N PHE A 103 12.43 -2.80 -11.76
CA PHE A 103 11.62 -1.78 -11.08
C PHE A 103 12.37 -0.45 -10.95
N GLN A 104 11.63 0.66 -10.97
CA GLN A 104 12.14 2.01 -10.82
C GLN A 104 11.26 2.85 -9.90
N TYR A 105 11.84 3.88 -9.29
CA TYR A 105 11.08 4.84 -8.50
C TYR A 105 10.40 5.87 -9.39
N LYS A 106 9.12 6.11 -9.14
CA LYS A 106 8.38 7.25 -9.65
C LYS A 106 8.01 8.15 -8.50
N TYR A 107 8.47 9.39 -8.59
CA TYR A 107 8.31 10.41 -7.55
C TYR A 107 7.56 11.61 -8.09
N ASP A 108 6.64 12.15 -7.29
CA ASP A 108 5.93 13.38 -7.55
C ASP A 108 6.28 14.44 -6.48
N PRO A 109 7.00 15.51 -6.85
CA PRO A 109 7.40 16.56 -5.90
C PRO A 109 6.24 17.45 -5.44
N ALA A 110 5.12 17.50 -6.17
CA ALA A 110 3.97 18.31 -5.76
C ALA A 110 3.24 17.68 -4.56
N THR A 111 3.13 16.35 -4.57
CA THR A 111 2.41 15.58 -3.53
C THR A 111 3.34 14.88 -2.55
N GLY A 112 4.64 14.81 -2.85
CA GLY A 112 5.61 14.01 -2.10
C GLY A 112 5.40 12.50 -2.25
N ASN A 113 4.57 12.07 -3.21
CA ASN A 113 4.24 10.66 -3.36
C ASN A 113 5.38 9.91 -4.08
N ILE A 114 5.69 8.72 -3.57
CA ILE A 114 6.68 7.84 -4.17
C ILE A 114 6.08 6.45 -4.38
N THR A 115 6.28 5.91 -5.57
CA THR A 115 5.81 4.61 -5.99
C THR A 115 6.93 3.84 -6.67
N VAL A 116 6.82 2.51 -6.66
CA VAL A 116 7.71 1.63 -7.41
C VAL A 116 6.91 1.14 -8.61
N VAL A 117 7.43 1.37 -9.81
CA VAL A 117 6.81 0.95 -11.07
C VAL A 117 7.74 0.04 -11.82
N ARG A 118 7.20 -0.84 -12.68
CA ARG A 118 8.03 -1.70 -13.53
C ARG A 118 8.74 -0.84 -14.58
N GLN A 119 10.02 -1.08 -14.80
CA GLN A 119 10.81 -0.39 -15.82
C GLN A 119 10.41 -0.93 -17.20
N GLY A 120 9.96 -0.05 -18.10
CA GLY A 120 9.59 -0.41 -19.48
C GLY A 120 8.11 -0.74 -19.72
N MET A 121 7.21 -0.42 -18.78
CA MET A 121 5.76 -0.43 -18.97
C MET A 121 5.19 0.99 -18.91
#